data_AF-A1SJ82-F1
#
_entry.id   AF-A1SJ82-F1
#
_cell.length_a   1.000
_cell.length_b   1.000
_cell.length_c   1.000
_cell.angle_alpha   90.00
_cell.angle_beta   90.00
_cell.angle_gamma   90.00
#
_symmetry.space_group_name_H-M   'P 1'
#
loop_
_entity.id
_entity.type
_entity.pdbx_description
1 polymer ?
#
loop_
_entity_poly.entity_id
_entity_poly.type
_entity_poly.pdbx_seq_one_letter_code
_entity_poly.pdbx_strand_id
1 'polypeptide(L)'
;MKGTPERVIESRAMRRYRAGWNGVVILLVAVGTAAGSVAIGWAPLVGITACLAVLGAAFGVAWVEPDGDRRLAATTGARYGAAAATILGGFPALIDGWTALVLITTTLTAPPILEQLRRSLHGKSAPGAVDDPTRLSERDLAERWRSSYDEVHRADATPRELLDVIAERGRLLDELERRDPRRFRAWLAATAETKPGPRPGSKPGSQPGAQGR
;
A
#
# COMPACT_ATOMS: atom_id res chain seq x y z
N MET A 1 -4.35 9.19 -28.55
CA MET A 1 -4.09 9.14 -27.10
C MET A 1 -2.77 9.83 -26.80
N LYS A 2 -2.79 11.10 -26.36
CA LYS A 2 -1.60 11.80 -25.84
C LYS A 2 -1.55 11.54 -24.34
N GLY A 3 -0.64 10.67 -23.89
CA GLY A 3 -0.39 10.52 -22.46
C GLY A 3 0.04 11.88 -21.90
N THR A 4 -0.71 12.40 -20.92
CA THR A 4 -0.44 13.70 -20.32
C THR A 4 0.97 13.69 -19.70
N PRO A 5 1.87 14.61 -20.10
CA PRO A 5 3.27 14.63 -19.64
C PRO A 5 3.39 14.73 -18.10
N GLU A 6 2.36 15.25 -17.44
CA GLU A 6 2.26 15.34 -15.97
C GLU A 6 2.37 13.99 -15.27
N ARG A 7 1.77 12.91 -15.81
CA ARG A 7 1.86 11.57 -15.17
C ARG A 7 3.29 11.01 -15.19
N VAL A 8 4.04 11.34 -16.22
CA VAL A 8 5.44 10.89 -16.35
C VAL A 8 6.32 11.65 -15.34
N ILE A 9 6.04 12.94 -15.13
CA ILE A 9 6.78 13.80 -14.20
C ILE A 9 6.53 13.37 -12.74
N GLU A 10 5.27 13.14 -12.34
CA GLU A 10 4.94 12.68 -10.98
C GLU A 10 5.61 11.33 -10.65
N SER A 11 5.60 10.39 -11.60
CA SER A 11 6.23 9.07 -11.39
C SER A 11 7.74 9.17 -11.19
N ARG A 12 8.42 10.09 -11.88
CA ARG A 12 9.87 10.29 -11.78
C ARG A 12 10.22 11.02 -10.48
N ALA A 13 9.43 12.02 -10.08
CA ALA A 13 9.60 12.71 -8.81
C ALA A 13 9.47 11.75 -7.63
N MET A 14 8.44 10.89 -7.62
CA MET A 14 8.22 9.93 -6.53
C MET A 14 9.33 8.87 -6.45
N ARG A 15 9.88 8.42 -7.58
CA ARG A 15 11.04 7.51 -7.60
C ARG A 15 12.31 8.16 -7.05
N ARG A 16 12.58 9.42 -7.42
CA ARG A 16 13.74 10.17 -6.91
C ARG A 16 13.62 10.45 -5.41
N TYR A 17 12.42 10.80 -4.94
CA TYR A 17 12.14 10.99 -3.52
C TYR A 17 12.43 9.71 -2.72
N ARG A 18 11.88 8.56 -3.16
CA ARG A 18 12.15 7.25 -2.53
C ARG A 18 13.63 6.88 -2.55
N ALA A 19 14.34 7.14 -3.65
CA ALA A 19 15.77 6.88 -3.74
C ALA A 19 16.59 7.77 -2.79
N GLY A 20 16.28 9.07 -2.73
CA GLY A 20 16.92 10.00 -1.80
C GLY A 20 16.66 9.61 -0.34
N TRP A 21 15.41 9.26 -0.01
CA TRP A 21 15.04 8.77 1.32
C TRP A 21 15.79 7.51 1.72
N ASN A 22 15.90 6.53 0.82
CA ASN A 22 16.69 5.32 1.08
C ASN A 22 18.16 5.66 1.35
N GLY A 23 18.73 6.63 0.62
CA GLY A 23 20.08 7.13 0.87
C GLY A 23 20.25 7.71 2.28
N VAL A 24 19.29 8.53 2.73
CA VAL A 24 19.29 9.10 4.09
C VAL A 24 19.21 8.01 5.15
N VAL A 25 18.32 7.03 4.99
CA VAL A 25 18.18 5.90 5.94
C VAL A 25 19.46 5.07 6.01
N ILE A 26 20.07 4.74 4.85
CA ILE A 26 21.34 4.00 4.80
C ILE A 26 22.44 4.78 5.52
N LEU A 27 22.53 6.09 5.30
CA LEU A 27 23.51 6.95 5.97
C LEU A 27 23.30 6.97 7.49
N LEU A 28 22.05 7.14 7.96
CA LEU A 28 21.73 7.12 9.40
C LEU A 28 22.08 5.78 10.04
N VAL A 29 21.78 4.66 9.38
CA VAL A 29 22.13 3.32 9.84
C VAL A 29 23.65 3.14 9.89
N ALA A 30 24.38 3.58 8.86
CA ALA A 30 25.84 3.49 8.85
C ALA A 30 26.47 4.30 9.99
N VAL A 31 26.03 5.55 10.18
CA VAL A 31 26.51 6.43 11.26
C VAL A 31 26.16 5.85 12.64
N GLY A 32 24.92 5.39 12.84
CA GLY A 32 24.48 4.76 14.08
C GLY A 32 25.26 3.48 14.40
N THR A 33 25.55 2.66 13.39
CA THR A 33 26.34 1.43 13.54
C THR A 33 27.77 1.77 13.97
N ALA A 34 28.40 2.72 13.26
CA ALA A 34 29.76 3.15 13.57
C ALA A 34 29.85 3.70 15.00
N ALA A 35 28.97 4.63 15.36
CA ALA A 35 28.92 5.23 16.69
C ALA A 35 28.65 4.21 17.80
N GLY A 36 27.64 3.35 17.63
CA GLY A 36 27.31 2.30 18.59
C GLY A 36 28.46 1.31 18.77
N SER A 37 29.16 0.95 17.70
CA SER A 37 30.25 -0.03 17.75
C SER A 37 31.44 0.46 18.54
N VAL A 38 31.71 1.77 18.49
CA VAL A 38 32.74 2.43 19.29
C VAL A 38 32.29 2.59 20.74
N ALA A 39 31.04 2.97 20.99
CA ALA A 39 30.56 3.31 22.33
C ALA A 39 30.24 2.09 23.21
N ILE A 40 29.57 1.07 22.66
CA ILE A 40 28.99 -0.05 23.42
C ILE A 40 29.62 -1.40 23.02
N GLY A 41 30.32 -1.44 21.88
CA GLY A 41 30.87 -2.66 21.30
C GLY A 41 29.89 -3.37 20.35
N TRP A 42 30.43 -4.24 19.50
CA TRP A 42 29.66 -4.86 18.41
C TRP A 42 28.67 -5.94 18.90
N ALA A 43 29.00 -6.67 19.96
CA ALA A 43 28.16 -7.76 20.47
C ALA A 43 26.77 -7.30 20.97
N PRO A 44 26.64 -6.27 21.85
CA PRO A 44 25.32 -5.78 22.26
C PRO A 44 24.52 -5.16 21.11
N LEU A 45 25.18 -4.54 20.13
CA LEU A 45 24.48 -4.02 18.93
C LEU A 45 23.84 -5.12 18.11
N VAL A 46 24.53 -6.25 17.92
CA VAL A 46 23.98 -7.40 17.20
C VAL A 46 22.75 -7.93 17.95
N GLY A 47 22.83 -8.04 19.28
CA GLY A 47 21.70 -8.48 20.12
C GLY A 47 20.48 -7.56 19.99
N ILE A 48 20.67 -6.24 20.17
CA ILE A 48 19.58 -5.25 20.06
C ILE A 48 18.98 -5.24 18.65
N THR A 49 19.82 -5.31 17.62
CA THR A 49 19.39 -5.35 16.21
C THR A 49 18.58 -6.59 15.92
N ALA A 50 19.03 -7.77 16.36
CA ALA A 50 18.29 -9.01 16.19
C ALA A 50 16.93 -8.97 16.90
N CYS A 51 16.88 -8.53 18.16
CA CYS A 51 15.64 -8.43 18.92
C CYS A 51 14.62 -7.50 18.24
N LEU A 52 15.04 -6.31 17.84
CA LEU A 52 14.14 -5.35 17.20
C LEU A 52 13.78 -5.73 15.76
N ALA A 53 14.63 -6.45 15.03
CA ALA A 53 14.26 -7.04 13.75
C ALA A 53 13.16 -8.11 13.92
N VAL A 54 13.26 -8.95 14.94
CA VAL A 54 12.22 -9.95 15.27
C VAL A 54 10.92 -9.28 15.68
N LEU A 55 10.98 -8.25 16.55
CA LEU A 55 9.80 -7.48 16.93
C LEU A 55 9.17 -6.76 15.73
N GLY A 56 9.97 -6.15 14.87
CA GLY A 56 9.50 -5.52 13.64
C GLY A 56 8.82 -6.52 12.69
N ALA A 57 9.40 -7.72 12.55
CA ALA A 57 8.79 -8.79 11.75
C ALA A 57 7.45 -9.24 12.34
N ALA A 58 7.39 -9.47 13.65
CA ALA A 58 6.18 -9.86 14.37
C ALA A 58 5.09 -8.79 14.25
N PHE A 59 5.46 -7.52 14.40
CA PHE A 59 4.54 -6.39 14.22
C PHE A 59 4.03 -6.32 12.78
N GLY A 60 4.90 -6.50 11.79
CA GLY A 60 4.51 -6.52 10.38
C GLY A 60 3.52 -7.65 10.04
N VAL A 61 3.67 -8.81 10.67
CA VAL A 61 2.72 -9.93 10.52
C VAL A 61 1.41 -9.67 11.24
N ALA A 62 1.46 -9.10 12.45
CA ALA A 62 0.26 -8.85 13.27
C ALA A 62 -0.65 -7.76 12.69
N TRP A 63 -0.08 -6.82 11.93
CA TRP A 63 -0.81 -5.68 11.35
C TRP A 63 -1.23 -5.86 9.89
N VAL A 64 -0.88 -6.98 9.26
CA VAL A 64 -1.35 -7.27 7.90
C VAL A 64 -2.68 -8.02 7.96
N GLU A 65 -3.66 -7.54 7.19
CA GLU A 65 -4.93 -8.25 7.02
C GLU A 65 -4.70 -9.71 6.62
N PRO A 66 -5.59 -10.65 7.02
CA PRO A 66 -5.43 -12.08 6.80
C PRO A 66 -5.11 -12.49 5.36
N ASP A 67 -5.56 -11.70 4.39
CA ASP A 67 -5.44 -11.92 2.94
C ASP A 67 -4.17 -11.31 2.31
N GLY A 68 -3.39 -10.52 3.06
CA GLY A 68 -2.17 -9.90 2.58
C GLY A 68 -0.97 -10.84 2.53
N ASP A 69 0.02 -10.52 1.69
CA ASP A 69 1.28 -11.28 1.60
C ASP A 69 2.13 -11.10 2.88
N ARG A 70 1.87 -11.97 3.87
CA ARG A 70 2.51 -11.98 5.19
C ARG A 70 4.04 -12.04 5.11
N ARG A 71 4.62 -12.62 4.04
CA ARG A 71 6.09 -12.67 3.86
C ARG A 71 6.67 -11.31 3.54
N LEU A 72 6.01 -10.57 2.65
CA LEU A 72 6.42 -9.20 2.32
C LEU A 72 6.28 -8.28 3.53
N ALA A 73 5.22 -8.48 4.32
CA ALA A 73 4.97 -7.75 5.56
C ALA A 73 6.06 -8.01 6.62
N ALA A 74 6.38 -9.28 6.86
CA ALA A 74 7.41 -9.69 7.82
C ALA A 74 8.79 -9.14 7.43
N THR A 75 9.17 -9.26 6.15
CA THR A 75 10.48 -8.77 5.68
C THR A 75 10.58 -7.24 5.74
N THR A 76 9.49 -6.54 5.45
CA THR A 76 9.42 -5.09 5.55
C THR A 76 9.49 -4.63 7.01
N GLY A 77 8.72 -5.26 7.90
CA GLY A 77 8.75 -5.00 9.33
C GLY A 77 10.13 -5.27 9.95
N ALA A 78 10.78 -6.38 9.58
CA ALA A 78 12.13 -6.71 10.03
C ALA A 78 13.16 -5.65 9.66
N ARG A 79 13.10 -5.13 8.42
CA ARG A 79 14.01 -4.08 7.94
C ARG A 79 13.85 -2.79 8.74
N TYR A 80 12.62 -2.36 9.01
CA TYR A 80 12.37 -1.16 9.80
C TYR A 80 12.76 -1.35 11.27
N GLY A 81 12.48 -2.53 11.84
CA GLY A 81 12.91 -2.88 13.20
C GLY A 81 14.44 -2.84 13.35
N ALA A 82 15.17 -3.44 12.41
CA ALA A 82 16.63 -3.41 12.39
C ALA A 82 17.16 -1.96 12.27
N ALA A 83 16.61 -1.15 11.38
CA ALA A 83 17.02 0.25 11.22
C ALA A 83 16.78 1.07 12.51
N ALA A 84 15.62 0.90 13.14
CA ALA A 84 15.31 1.56 14.42
C ALA A 84 16.28 1.13 15.53
N ALA A 85 16.67 -0.14 15.56
CA ALA A 85 17.65 -0.67 16.52
C ALA A 85 19.01 0.00 16.42
N THR A 86 19.50 0.17 15.19
CA THR A 86 20.77 0.82 14.93
C THR A 86 20.76 2.29 15.32
N ILE A 87 19.63 2.97 15.08
CA ILE A 87 19.45 4.36 15.47
C ILE A 87 19.38 4.47 17.00
N LEU A 88 18.53 3.68 17.67
CA LEU A 88 18.37 3.70 19.13
C LEU A 88 19.62 3.25 19.89
N GLY A 89 20.39 2.31 19.35
CA GLY A 89 21.61 1.83 20.00
C GLY A 89 22.82 2.74 19.80
N GLY A 90 22.90 3.45 18.67
CA GLY A 90 24.08 4.24 18.30
C GLY A 90 23.97 5.74 18.55
N PHE A 91 22.81 6.34 18.30
CA PHE A 91 22.64 7.80 18.36
C PHE A 91 22.66 8.42 19.76
N PRO A 92 22.19 7.75 20.84
CA PRO A 92 22.25 8.34 22.18
C PRO A 92 23.70 8.67 22.61
N ALA A 93 24.67 7.89 22.16
CA ALA A 93 26.09 8.16 22.43
C ALA A 93 26.62 9.44 21.74
N LEU A 94 25.96 9.92 20.69
CA LEU A 94 26.37 11.10 19.93
C LEU A 94 25.57 12.36 20.28
N ILE A 95 24.27 12.22 20.49
CA ILE A 95 23.34 13.36 20.51
C ILE A 95 22.37 13.30 21.70
N ASP A 96 22.56 12.34 22.61
CA ASP A 96 21.83 12.17 23.86
C ASP A 96 20.30 12.34 23.67
N GLY A 97 19.72 13.41 24.23
CA GLY A 97 18.28 13.69 24.17
C GLY A 97 17.69 14.00 22.79
N TRP A 98 18.50 14.41 21.80
CA TRP A 98 17.98 14.72 20.45
C TRP A 98 17.66 13.48 19.62
N THR A 99 18.10 12.29 20.07
CA THR A 99 17.83 11.01 19.40
C THR A 99 16.33 10.79 19.20
N ALA A 100 15.52 11.14 20.19
CA ALA A 100 14.06 11.04 20.10
C ALA A 100 13.47 11.95 19.02
N LEU A 101 13.98 13.18 18.88
CA LEU A 101 13.53 14.11 17.85
C LEU A 101 13.90 13.62 16.45
N VAL A 102 15.12 13.12 16.25
CA VAL A 102 15.55 12.55 14.96
C VAL A 102 14.69 11.34 14.58
N LEU A 103 14.36 10.48 15.55
CA LEU A 103 13.45 9.36 15.32
C LEU A 103 12.04 9.82 14.94
N ILE A 104 11.48 10.78 15.67
CA ILE A 104 10.14 11.31 15.40
C ILE A 104 10.10 11.96 14.01
N THR A 105 11.07 12.82 13.67
CA THR A 105 11.10 13.50 12.37
C THR A 105 11.27 12.51 11.23
N THR A 106 12.17 11.53 11.39
CA THR A 106 12.44 10.51 10.37
C THR A 106 11.23 9.59 10.17
N THR A 107 10.55 9.24 11.26
CA THR A 107 9.33 8.41 11.23
C THR A 107 8.18 9.17 10.57
N LEU A 108 7.97 10.46 10.91
CA LEU A 108 6.92 11.29 10.32
C LEU A 108 7.13 11.57 8.82
N THR A 109 8.38 11.63 8.36
CA THR A 109 8.70 11.84 6.94
C THR A 109 8.76 10.55 6.11
N ALA A 110 8.62 9.39 6.74
CA ALA A 110 8.66 8.11 6.05
C ALA A 110 7.48 7.98 5.06
N PRO A 111 7.74 7.76 3.76
CA PRO A 111 6.70 7.59 2.75
C PRO A 111 5.60 6.57 3.09
N PRO A 112 5.89 5.38 3.66
CA PRO A 112 4.85 4.42 3.99
C PRO A 112 3.95 4.90 5.15
N ILE A 113 4.49 5.67 6.09
CA ILE A 113 3.71 6.23 7.20
C ILE A 113 2.81 7.35 6.68
N LEU A 114 3.28 8.17 5.74
CA LEU A 114 2.42 9.15 5.08
C LEU A 114 1.33 8.48 4.24
N GLU A 115 1.62 7.38 3.56
CA GLU A 115 0.63 6.63 2.78
C GLU A 115 -0.39 5.94 3.70
N GLN A 116 0.06 5.35 4.80
CA GLN A 116 -0.80 4.70 5.79
C GLN A 116 -1.61 5.69 6.62
N LEU A 117 -1.02 6.84 6.99
CA LEU A 117 -1.71 7.93 7.64
C LEU A 117 -2.73 8.57 6.68
N ARG A 118 -2.37 8.75 5.40
CA ARG A 118 -3.33 9.20 4.38
C ARG A 118 -4.48 8.21 4.23
N ARG A 119 -4.20 6.90 4.16
CA ARG A 119 -5.23 5.85 4.15
C ARG A 119 -6.07 5.85 5.43
N SER A 120 -5.47 6.07 6.59
CA SER A 120 -6.19 6.13 7.87
C SER A 120 -7.04 7.39 8.02
N LEU A 121 -6.56 8.53 7.50
CA LEU A 121 -7.29 9.80 7.47
C LEU A 121 -8.40 9.81 6.42
N HIS A 122 -8.19 9.19 5.25
CA HIS A 122 -9.20 9.09 4.19
C HIS A 122 -10.15 7.89 4.39
N GLY A 123 -9.71 6.83 5.07
CA GLY A 123 -10.50 5.65 5.44
C GLY A 123 -11.37 5.85 6.67
N LYS A 124 -11.34 7.04 7.29
CA LYS A 124 -12.24 7.47 8.36
C LYS A 124 -13.44 8.29 7.87
N SER A 125 -13.66 8.41 6.56
CA SER A 125 -14.99 8.74 6.07
C SER A 125 -15.90 7.55 6.40
N ALA A 126 -16.68 7.71 7.46
CA ALA A 126 -17.59 6.70 7.98
C ALA A 126 -18.43 6.04 6.87
N PRO A 127 -18.76 4.75 6.99
CA PRO A 127 -19.77 4.12 6.13
C PRO A 127 -21.10 4.85 6.36
N GLY A 128 -21.40 5.83 5.49
CA GLY A 128 -22.58 6.68 5.61
C GLY A 128 -22.33 8.18 5.39
N ALA A 129 -21.09 8.66 5.40
CA ALA A 129 -20.80 10.02 4.93
C ALA A 129 -20.80 10.00 3.41
N VAL A 130 -21.96 10.31 2.84
CA VAL A 130 -22.13 10.60 1.41
C VAL A 130 -21.32 11.85 1.08
N ASP A 131 -20.01 11.68 0.90
CA ASP A 131 -19.23 12.64 0.14
C ASP A 131 -19.78 12.59 -1.29
N ASP A 132 -20.54 13.62 -1.62
CA ASP A 132 -21.12 13.84 -2.94
C ASP A 132 -20.04 13.59 -4.02
N PRO A 133 -20.19 12.56 -4.87
CA PRO A 133 -19.22 12.22 -5.92
C PRO A 133 -18.87 13.41 -6.82
N THR A 134 -19.78 14.37 -6.94
CA THR A 134 -19.58 15.58 -7.75
C THR A 134 -18.48 16.49 -7.24
N ARG A 135 -18.11 16.39 -5.95
CA ARG A 135 -17.07 17.22 -5.31
C ARG A 135 -15.68 16.58 -5.37
N LEU A 136 -15.59 15.29 -5.66
CA LEU A 136 -14.31 14.58 -5.73
C LEU A 136 -13.54 14.98 -6.98
N SER A 137 -12.21 15.05 -6.90
CA SER A 137 -11.38 15.21 -8.10
C SER A 137 -11.47 13.96 -8.99
N GLU A 138 -11.15 14.05 -10.28
CA GLU A 138 -11.15 12.88 -11.18
C GLU A 138 -10.18 11.79 -10.68
N ARG A 139 -9.05 12.22 -10.09
CA ARG A 139 -8.06 11.31 -9.49
C ARG A 139 -8.65 10.55 -8.31
N ASP A 140 -9.33 11.26 -7.40
CA ASP A 140 -9.92 10.66 -6.21
C ASP A 140 -11.09 9.74 -6.56
N LEU A 141 -11.92 10.11 -7.55
CA LEU A 141 -12.97 9.23 -8.09
C LEU A 141 -12.38 7.92 -8.62
N ALA A 142 -11.32 8.01 -9.44
CA ALA A 142 -10.69 6.82 -10.01
C ALA A 142 -9.94 5.98 -8.98
N GLU A 143 -9.45 6.58 -7.89
CA GLU A 143 -8.80 5.89 -6.78
C GLU A 143 -9.83 5.18 -5.89
N ARG A 144 -10.92 5.86 -5.53
CA ARG A 144 -12.05 5.32 -4.75
C ARG A 144 -12.80 4.21 -5.50
N TRP A 145 -12.96 4.35 -6.82
CA TRP A 145 -13.52 3.28 -7.65
C TRP A 145 -12.61 2.04 -7.72
N ARG A 146 -11.27 2.22 -7.66
CA ARG A 146 -10.33 1.09 -7.59
C ARG A 146 -10.35 0.43 -6.22
N SER A 147 -10.32 1.21 -5.14
CA SER A 147 -10.31 0.66 -3.77
C SER A 147 -11.58 -0.13 -3.46
N SER A 148 -12.75 0.33 -3.92
CA SER A 148 -14.01 -0.40 -3.74
C SER A 148 -14.04 -1.77 -4.43
N TYR A 149 -13.13 -2.08 -5.35
CA TYR A 149 -13.00 -3.43 -5.90
C TYR A 149 -12.47 -4.40 -4.84
N ASP A 150 -11.48 -3.97 -4.06
CA ASP A 150 -10.90 -4.78 -2.99
C ASP A 150 -11.92 -5.00 -1.87
N GLU A 151 -12.77 -4.00 -1.60
CA GLU A 151 -13.86 -4.10 -0.61
C GLU A 151 -14.94 -5.12 -1.00
N VAL A 152 -15.26 -5.24 -2.30
CA VAL A 152 -16.18 -6.27 -2.82
C VAL A 152 -15.63 -7.69 -2.65
N HIS A 153 -14.31 -7.86 -2.69
CA HIS A 153 -13.65 -9.16 -2.60
C HIS A 153 -13.25 -9.54 -1.17
N ARG A 154 -13.65 -8.74 -0.18
CA ARG A 154 -13.36 -9.02 1.22
C ARG A 154 -14.16 -10.25 1.68
N ALA A 155 -13.46 -11.24 2.24
CA ALA A 155 -14.02 -12.56 2.54
C ALA A 155 -15.12 -12.58 3.62
N ASP A 156 -15.24 -11.51 4.42
CA ASP A 156 -16.13 -11.39 5.57
C ASP A 156 -17.27 -10.36 5.38
N ALA A 157 -17.41 -9.80 4.17
CA ALA A 157 -18.46 -8.81 3.90
C ALA A 157 -19.86 -9.42 4.01
N THR A 158 -20.73 -8.79 4.79
CA THR A 158 -22.15 -9.15 4.84
C THR A 158 -22.83 -8.79 3.52
N PRO A 159 -23.94 -9.47 3.15
CA PRO A 159 -24.69 -9.13 1.94
C PRO A 159 -25.13 -7.66 1.87
N ARG A 160 -25.38 -7.04 3.04
CA ARG A 160 -25.79 -5.63 3.12
C ARG A 160 -24.62 -4.69 2.79
N GLU A 161 -23.45 -4.94 3.37
CA GLU A 161 -22.24 -4.18 3.06
C GLU A 161 -21.86 -4.32 1.58
N LEU A 162 -22.01 -5.52 1.02
CA LEU A 162 -21.76 -5.74 -0.40
C LEU A 162 -22.70 -4.92 -1.29
N LEU A 163 -23.99 -4.84 -0.95
CA LEU A 163 -24.95 -4.01 -1.67
C LEU A 163 -24.62 -2.52 -1.57
N ASP A 164 -24.20 -2.04 -0.40
CA ASP A 164 -23.80 -0.65 -0.19
C ASP A 164 -22.58 -0.29 -1.04
N VAL A 165 -21.56 -1.17 -1.09
CA VAL A 165 -20.37 -0.99 -1.92
C VAL A 165 -20.73 -1.02 -3.42
N ILE A 166 -21.61 -1.92 -3.85
CA ILE A 166 -22.07 -1.97 -5.25
C ILE A 166 -22.82 -0.68 -5.63
N ALA A 167 -23.69 -0.18 -4.75
CA ALA A 167 -24.43 1.06 -4.97
C ALA A 167 -23.50 2.28 -5.02
N GLU A 168 -22.46 2.32 -4.20
CA GLU A 168 -21.41 3.34 -4.27
C GLU A 168 -20.62 3.26 -5.59
N ARG A 169 -20.21 2.06 -6.00
CA ARG A 169 -19.50 1.83 -7.27
C ARG A 169 -20.31 2.31 -8.47
N GLY A 170 -21.62 2.08 -8.47
CA GLY A 170 -22.54 2.60 -9.49
C GLY A 170 -22.49 4.13 -9.56
N ARG A 171 -22.66 4.81 -8.43
CA ARG A 171 -22.59 6.28 -8.36
C ARG A 171 -21.25 6.86 -8.82
N LEU A 172 -20.13 6.19 -8.50
CA LEU A 172 -18.80 6.60 -8.97
C LEU A 172 -18.64 6.41 -10.48
N LEU A 173 -19.18 5.32 -11.05
CA LEU A 173 -19.17 5.09 -12.50
C LEU A 173 -20.03 6.10 -13.24
N ASP A 174 -21.23 6.38 -12.75
CA ASP A 174 -22.14 7.36 -13.34
C ASP A 174 -21.47 8.76 -13.38
N GLU A 175 -20.78 9.13 -12.30
CA GLU A 175 -20.06 10.39 -12.23
C GLU A 175 -18.84 10.44 -13.18
N LEU A 176 -18.12 9.33 -13.35
CA LEU A 176 -17.04 9.22 -14.33
C LEU A 176 -17.56 9.32 -15.77
N GLU A 177 -18.69 8.67 -16.08
CA GLU A 177 -19.34 8.77 -17.39
C GLU A 177 -19.83 10.20 -17.64
N ARG A 178 -20.42 10.85 -16.64
CA ARG A 178 -20.93 12.22 -16.74
C ARG A 178 -19.83 13.23 -17.07
N ARG A 179 -18.63 13.07 -16.51
CA ARG A 179 -17.50 14.01 -16.71
C ARG A 179 -16.80 13.84 -18.05
N ASP A 180 -16.56 12.61 -18.49
CA ASP A 180 -15.89 12.34 -19.78
C ASP A 180 -16.46 11.07 -20.44
N PRO A 181 -17.61 11.20 -21.13
CA PRO A 181 -18.30 10.04 -21.72
C PRO A 181 -17.49 9.41 -22.86
N ARG A 182 -16.64 10.17 -23.55
CA ARG A 182 -15.80 9.66 -24.64
C ARG A 182 -14.71 8.75 -24.10
N ARG A 183 -14.00 9.20 -23.07
CA ARG A 183 -12.95 8.42 -22.42
C ARG A 183 -13.51 7.21 -21.68
N PHE A 184 -14.68 7.34 -21.07
CA PHE A 184 -15.39 6.23 -20.44
C PHE A 184 -15.70 5.10 -21.43
N ARG A 185 -16.26 5.43 -22.60
CA ARG A 185 -16.52 4.44 -23.68
C ARG A 185 -15.24 3.78 -24.19
N ALA A 186 -14.17 4.56 -24.40
CA ALA A 186 -12.89 4.01 -24.83
C ALA A 186 -12.30 3.05 -23.79
N TRP A 187 -12.44 3.37 -22.51
CA TRP A 187 -12.03 2.49 -21.41
C TRP A 187 -12.86 1.20 -21.38
N LEU A 188 -14.18 1.28 -21.50
CA LEU A 188 -15.05 0.10 -21.57
C LEU A 188 -14.69 -0.83 -22.74
N ALA A 189 -14.48 -0.27 -23.93
CA ALA A 189 -14.05 -1.04 -25.11
C ALA A 189 -12.73 -1.79 -24.85
N ALA A 190 -11.73 -1.10 -24.28
CA ALA A 190 -10.44 -1.71 -23.95
C ALA A 190 -10.56 -2.85 -22.90
N THR A 191 -11.47 -2.71 -21.92
CA THR A 191 -11.71 -3.76 -20.91
C THR A 191 -12.48 -4.96 -21.47
N ALA A 192 -13.39 -4.75 -22.43
CA ALA A 192 -14.12 -5.83 -23.09
C ALA A 192 -13.17 -6.71 -23.94
N GLU A 193 -12.14 -6.11 -24.54
CA GLU A 193 -11.13 -6.83 -25.31
C GLU A 193 -10.17 -7.68 -24.45
N THR A 194 -9.96 -7.30 -23.19
CA THR A 194 -8.99 -7.99 -22.29
C THR A 194 -9.58 -9.20 -21.56
N LYS A 195 -10.91 -9.32 -21.47
CA LYS A 195 -11.57 -10.47 -20.84
C LYS A 195 -12.32 -11.26 -21.91
N PRO A 196 -11.81 -12.41 -22.38
CA PRO A 196 -12.58 -13.26 -23.26
C PRO A 196 -13.79 -13.78 -22.47
N GLY A 197 -14.94 -13.17 -22.67
CA GLY A 197 -16.21 -13.73 -22.21
C GLY A 197 -16.45 -15.09 -22.90
N PRO A 198 -17.20 -16.01 -22.27
CA PRO A 198 -17.64 -17.21 -22.96
C PRO A 198 -18.39 -16.77 -24.21
N ARG A 199 -17.95 -17.22 -25.38
CA ARG A 199 -18.65 -16.93 -26.63
C ARG A 199 -20.06 -17.53 -26.53
N PRO A 200 -21.14 -16.77 -26.81
CA PRO A 200 -22.46 -17.35 -26.96
C PRO A 200 -22.37 -18.40 -28.08
N GLY A 201 -22.45 -19.69 -27.73
CA GLY A 201 -22.34 -20.80 -28.68
C GLY A 201 -21.18 -21.77 -28.47
N SER A 202 -20.30 -21.61 -27.48
CA SER A 202 -19.43 -22.73 -27.07
C SER A 202 -20.28 -23.80 -26.37
N LYS A 203 -20.74 -24.79 -27.14
CA LYS A 203 -21.39 -25.99 -26.60
C LYS A 203 -20.53 -26.57 -25.47
N PRO A 204 -21.11 -27.01 -24.34
CA PRO A 204 -20.40 -27.85 -23.40
C PRO A 204 -19.89 -29.05 -24.19
N GLY A 205 -18.56 -29.21 -24.26
CA GLY A 205 -17.95 -30.39 -24.84
C GLY A 205 -18.56 -31.61 -24.15
N SER A 206 -19.25 -32.42 -24.93
CA SER A 206 -19.77 -33.72 -24.53
C SER A 206 -18.60 -34.50 -23.91
N GLN A 207 -18.68 -34.77 -22.60
CA GLN A 207 -17.78 -35.75 -21.97
C GLN A 207 -17.92 -37.07 -22.72
N PRO A 208 -16.85 -37.64 -23.29
CA PRO A 208 -16.91 -38.96 -23.88
C PRO A 208 -16.96 -40.01 -22.76
N GLY A 209 -18.05 -40.77 -22.75
CA GLY A 209 -18.02 -42.20 -22.47
C GLY A 209 -17.51 -42.65 -21.11
N ALA A 210 -18.45 -42.83 -20.18
CA ALA A 210 -18.38 -43.96 -19.28
C ALA A 210 -18.42 -45.26 -20.12
N GLN A 211 -17.29 -45.96 -20.25
CA GLN A 211 -17.25 -47.37 -20.63
C GLN A 211 -16.25 -48.12 -19.75
N GLY A 212 -16.81 -48.99 -18.90
CA GLY A 212 -16.32 -50.27 -18.40
C GLY A 212 -14.83 -50.47 -18.15
N ARG A 213 -14.47 -50.77 -16.90
CA ARG A 213 -14.53 -52.14 -16.35
C ARG A 213 -14.50 -52.11 -14.83
#